data_AF-A0A7M7P5P2-F1
#
_entry.id   AF-A0A7M7P5P2-F1
#
_cell.length_a   1.000
_cell.length_b   1.000
_cell.length_c   1.000
_cell.angle_alpha   90.00
_cell.angle_beta   90.00
_cell.angle_gamma   90.00
#
_symmetry.space_group_name_H-M   'P 1'
#
loop_
_entity.id
_entity.type
_entity.pdbx_description
1 polymer ?
#
loop_
_entity_poly.entity_id
_entity_poly.type
_entity_poly.pdbx_seq_one_letter_code
_entity_poly.pdbx_strand_id
1 'polypeptide(L)'
;MKLGARESLKQIKDLLAQYDVEAGKVVSIFKRQEFKQEIIQALKMVRLVIEKYDEEIAALKKHRLERKNEQAMWLDRIKKNEEDRKKRRQEENERLIRMREQKKIEREERQRAMRNPLAYKNTVQDERIRFARMTVEELAKEKEETLAKRAPALDLDSLGSEEAMKEAARDLYAKIVKAFGNLFDLQQTEKRQKYDIKELNTRINALQAAKVKAAHSADGLIKKIALPFGEVAE
;
A
#
# COMPACT_ATOMS: atom_id res chain seq x y z
N MET A 1 -38.91 -51.63 110.57
CA MET A 1 -39.17 -51.63 109.11
C MET A 1 -39.45 -50.26 108.48
N LYS A 2 -39.42 -49.11 109.21
CA LYS A 2 -39.75 -47.78 108.63
C LYS A 2 -38.55 -46.94 108.13
N LEU A 3 -37.31 -47.40 108.35
CA LEU A 3 -36.09 -46.68 107.94
C LEU A 3 -35.71 -46.94 106.48
N GLY A 4 -35.79 -48.19 105.99
CA GLY A 4 -35.46 -48.52 104.60
C GLY A 4 -36.35 -47.85 103.55
N ALA A 5 -37.66 -47.72 103.80
CA ALA A 5 -38.57 -47.06 102.86
C ALA A 5 -38.30 -45.55 102.69
N ARG A 6 -37.74 -44.89 103.72
CA ARG A 6 -37.37 -43.46 103.64
C ARG A 6 -36.09 -43.25 102.85
N GLU A 7 -35.12 -44.15 102.97
CA GLU A 7 -33.87 -44.11 102.20
C GLU A 7 -34.12 -44.40 100.71
N SER A 8 -34.97 -45.38 100.39
CA SER A 8 -35.38 -45.66 99.01
C SER A 8 -36.12 -44.48 98.38
N LEU A 9 -37.00 -43.80 99.12
CA LEU A 9 -37.70 -42.60 98.65
C LEU A 9 -36.74 -41.42 98.40
N LYS A 10 -35.67 -41.30 99.20
CA LYS A 10 -34.64 -40.29 99.01
C LYS A 10 -33.82 -40.56 97.75
N GLN A 11 -33.40 -41.81 97.55
CA GLN A 11 -32.68 -42.22 96.33
C GLN A 11 -33.51 -42.02 95.05
N ILE A 12 -34.81 -42.33 95.10
CA ILE A 12 -35.72 -42.10 93.96
C ILE A 12 -35.85 -40.60 93.66
N LYS A 13 -35.95 -39.74 94.70
CA LYS A 13 -36.01 -38.28 94.50
C LYS A 13 -34.72 -37.71 93.94
N ASP A 14 -33.57 -38.20 94.40
CA ASP A 14 -32.26 -37.75 93.92
C ASP A 14 -32.03 -38.18 92.45
N LEU A 15 -32.48 -39.38 92.06
CA LEU A 15 -32.46 -39.86 90.67
C LEU A 15 -33.40 -39.05 89.77
N LEU A 16 -34.60 -38.71 90.24
CA LEU A 16 -35.53 -37.85 89.48
C LEU A 16 -34.95 -36.44 89.29
N ALA A 17 -34.33 -35.87 90.32
CA ALA A 17 -33.67 -34.57 90.20
C ALA A 17 -32.49 -34.59 89.21
N GLN A 18 -31.72 -35.67 89.16
CA GLN A 18 -30.65 -35.85 88.16
C GLN A 18 -31.23 -35.98 86.74
N TYR A 19 -32.30 -36.75 86.57
CA TYR A 19 -32.98 -36.89 85.28
C TYR A 19 -33.55 -35.56 84.77
N ASP A 20 -34.15 -34.74 85.64
CA ASP A 20 -34.66 -33.42 85.26
C ASP A 20 -33.53 -32.46 84.84
N VAL A 21 -32.37 -32.52 85.49
CA VAL A 21 -31.19 -31.73 85.12
C VAL A 21 -30.60 -32.19 83.78
N GLU A 22 -30.52 -33.50 83.53
CA GLU A 22 -30.05 -34.05 82.26
C GLU A 22 -31.02 -33.79 81.11
N ALA A 23 -32.32 -33.96 81.34
CA ALA A 23 -33.37 -33.60 80.38
C ALA A 23 -33.31 -32.10 80.03
N GLY A 24 -33.12 -31.22 81.02
CA GLY A 24 -32.92 -29.79 80.80
C GLY A 24 -31.69 -29.44 79.95
N LYS A 25 -30.56 -30.15 80.17
CA LYS A 25 -29.35 -30.01 79.34
C LYS A 25 -29.60 -30.46 77.90
N VAL A 26 -30.26 -31.60 77.69
CA VAL A 26 -30.58 -32.12 76.36
C VAL A 26 -31.48 -31.13 75.59
N VAL A 27 -32.54 -30.62 76.22
CA VAL A 27 -33.41 -29.60 75.61
C VAL A 27 -32.63 -28.33 75.24
N SER A 28 -31.67 -27.90 76.07
CA SER A 28 -30.83 -26.72 75.76
C SER A 28 -29.89 -26.96 74.57
N ILE A 29 -29.40 -28.19 74.39
CA ILE A 29 -28.52 -28.58 73.27
C ILE A 29 -29.31 -28.60 71.96
N PHE A 30 -30.52 -29.16 71.96
CA PHE A 30 -31.41 -29.16 70.79
C PHE A 30 -31.78 -27.73 70.37
N LYS A 31 -32.21 -26.87 71.29
CA LYS A 31 -32.50 -25.45 70.99
C LYS A 31 -31.28 -24.71 70.44
N ARG A 32 -30.07 -25.03 70.93
CA ARG A 32 -28.82 -24.46 70.41
C ARG A 32 -28.49 -24.98 68.99
N GLN A 33 -28.83 -26.22 68.67
CA GLN A 33 -28.66 -26.76 67.32
C GLN A 33 -29.66 -26.16 66.32
N GLU A 34 -30.93 -26.01 66.70
CA GLU A 34 -31.96 -25.35 65.88
C GLU A 34 -31.55 -23.90 65.57
N PHE A 35 -31.18 -23.13 66.60
CA PHE A 35 -30.70 -21.76 66.41
C PHE A 35 -29.45 -21.66 65.51
N LYS A 36 -28.52 -22.63 65.62
CA LYS A 36 -27.37 -22.71 64.70
C LYS A 36 -27.80 -22.99 63.26
N GLN A 37 -28.78 -23.85 63.05
CA GLN A 37 -29.29 -24.15 61.70
C GLN A 37 -29.99 -22.93 61.08
N GLU A 38 -30.77 -22.19 61.87
CA GLU A 38 -31.39 -20.93 61.46
C GLU A 38 -30.33 -19.89 61.06
N ILE A 39 -29.27 -19.71 61.87
CA ILE A 39 -28.16 -18.81 61.53
C ILE A 39 -27.49 -19.24 60.23
N ILE A 40 -27.23 -20.54 60.03
CA ILE A 40 -26.61 -21.04 58.79
C ILE A 40 -27.51 -20.75 57.58
N GLN A 41 -28.83 -20.93 57.71
CA GLN A 41 -29.77 -20.61 56.64
C GLN A 41 -29.82 -19.10 56.36
N ALA A 42 -29.85 -18.27 57.40
CA ALA A 42 -29.81 -16.81 57.26
C ALA A 42 -28.52 -16.34 56.58
N LEU A 43 -27.36 -16.88 56.96
CA LEU A 43 -26.07 -16.58 56.33
C LEU A 43 -26.02 -17.02 54.85
N LYS A 44 -26.61 -18.18 54.52
CA LYS A 44 -26.73 -18.62 53.12
C LYS A 44 -27.58 -17.65 52.30
N MET A 45 -28.72 -17.20 52.83
CA MET A 45 -29.59 -16.23 52.15
C MET A 45 -28.89 -14.88 51.96
N VAL A 46 -28.21 -14.37 52.98
CA VAL A 46 -27.43 -13.12 52.89
C VAL A 46 -26.33 -13.24 51.84
N ARG A 47 -25.61 -14.37 51.82
CA ARG A 47 -24.57 -14.62 50.82
C ARG A 47 -25.12 -14.61 49.39
N LEU A 48 -26.25 -15.25 49.13
CA LEU A 48 -26.89 -15.24 47.81
C LEU A 48 -27.30 -13.84 47.37
N VAL A 49 -27.76 -13.02 48.30
CA VAL A 49 -28.11 -11.62 48.01
C VAL A 49 -26.86 -10.81 47.65
N ILE A 50 -25.76 -10.99 48.40
CA ILE A 50 -24.48 -10.33 48.11
C ILE A 50 -23.96 -10.73 46.73
N GLU A 51 -23.93 -12.03 46.42
CA GLU A 51 -23.46 -12.55 45.13
C GLU A 51 -24.27 -11.94 43.96
N LYS A 52 -25.60 -11.82 44.10
CA LYS A 52 -26.44 -11.15 43.08
C LYS A 52 -26.09 -9.68 42.89
N TYR A 53 -25.89 -8.93 43.98
CA TYR A 53 -25.48 -7.52 43.88
C TYR A 53 -24.08 -7.37 43.26
N ASP A 54 -23.15 -8.28 43.58
CA ASP A 54 -21.81 -8.28 42.98
C ASP A 54 -21.86 -8.56 41.46
N GLU A 55 -22.71 -9.49 41.03
CA GLU A 55 -22.97 -9.77 39.60
C GLU A 55 -23.55 -8.55 38.89
N GLU A 56 -24.53 -7.87 39.48
CA GLU A 56 -25.11 -6.63 38.93
C GLU A 56 -24.07 -5.51 38.81
N ILE A 57 -23.23 -5.34 39.84
CA ILE A 57 -22.13 -4.36 39.82
C ILE A 57 -21.12 -4.71 38.72
N ALA A 58 -20.78 -5.98 38.54
CA ALA A 58 -19.87 -6.45 37.51
C ALA A 58 -20.46 -6.20 36.10
N ALA A 59 -21.74 -6.50 35.89
CA ALA A 59 -22.45 -6.23 34.64
C ALA A 59 -22.47 -4.73 34.32
N LEU A 60 -22.75 -3.88 35.31
CA LEU A 60 -22.74 -2.42 35.15
C LEU A 60 -21.34 -1.87 34.85
N LYS A 61 -20.28 -2.47 35.39
CA LYS A 61 -18.89 -2.11 35.07
C LYS A 61 -18.53 -2.52 33.63
N LYS A 62 -18.90 -3.73 33.21
CA LYS A 62 -18.70 -4.21 31.84
C LYS A 62 -19.41 -3.32 30.82
N HIS A 63 -20.69 -3.03 31.03
CA HIS A 63 -21.46 -2.15 30.15
C HIS A 63 -20.92 -0.70 30.11
N ARG A 64 -20.37 -0.18 31.22
CA ARG A 64 -19.68 1.11 31.23
C ARG A 64 -18.39 1.10 30.40
N LEU A 65 -17.61 0.02 30.50
CA LEU A 65 -16.38 -0.13 29.73
C LEU A 65 -16.65 -0.28 28.23
N GLU A 66 -17.66 -1.08 27.85
CA GLU A 66 -18.10 -1.25 26.47
C GLU A 66 -18.51 0.09 25.85
N ARG A 67 -19.37 0.87 26.52
CA ARG A 67 -19.75 2.22 26.05
C ARG A 67 -18.55 3.16 25.89
N LYS A 68 -17.58 3.11 26.81
CA LYS A 68 -16.36 3.93 26.72
C LYS A 68 -15.51 3.52 25.51
N ASN A 69 -15.39 2.22 25.25
CA ASN A 69 -14.64 1.70 24.10
C ASN A 69 -15.34 2.03 22.78
N GLU A 70 -16.68 1.91 22.71
CA GLU A 70 -17.47 2.30 21.54
C GLU A 70 -17.32 3.80 21.23
N GLN A 71 -17.38 4.65 22.26
CA GLN A 71 -17.14 6.09 22.09
C GLN A 71 -15.73 6.39 21.59
N ALA A 72 -14.71 5.71 22.14
CA ALA A 72 -13.33 5.86 21.67
C ALA A 72 -13.17 5.46 20.20
N MET A 73 -13.73 4.31 19.80
CA MET A 73 -13.72 3.83 18.42
C MET A 73 -14.46 4.79 17.47
N TRP A 74 -15.58 5.37 17.91
CA TRP A 74 -16.33 6.34 17.13
C TRP A 74 -15.57 7.66 16.94
N LEU A 75 -14.94 8.17 18.00
CA LEU A 75 -14.09 9.36 17.93
C LEU A 75 -12.89 9.15 17.02
N ASP A 76 -12.25 7.97 17.09
CA ASP A 76 -11.13 7.62 16.21
C ASP A 76 -11.56 7.59 14.73
N ARG A 77 -12.73 7.00 14.44
CA ARG A 77 -13.31 7.00 13.10
C ARG A 77 -13.56 8.42 12.57
N ILE A 78 -14.06 9.32 13.41
CA ILE A 78 -14.26 10.73 13.02
C ILE A 78 -12.93 11.40 12.73
N LYS A 79 -11.94 11.21 13.62
CA LYS A 79 -10.61 11.79 13.47
C LYS A 79 -9.97 11.33 12.15
N LYS A 80 -10.00 10.02 11.87
CA LYS A 80 -9.50 9.45 10.62
C LYS A 80 -10.21 10.03 9.38
N ASN A 81 -11.54 10.13 9.42
CA ASN A 81 -12.31 10.73 8.33
C ASN A 81 -11.94 12.21 8.09
N GLU A 82 -11.66 12.97 9.14
CA GLU A 82 -11.26 14.38 9.03
C GLU A 82 -9.83 14.52 8.50
N GLU A 83 -8.91 13.64 8.91
CA GLU A 83 -7.56 13.53 8.34
C GLU A 83 -7.62 13.18 6.84
N ASP A 84 -8.45 12.24 6.44
CA ASP A 84 -8.66 11.88 5.03
C ASP A 84 -9.23 13.04 4.21
N ARG A 85 -10.12 13.85 4.79
CA ARG A 85 -10.62 15.09 4.15
C ARG A 85 -9.53 16.14 4.01
N LYS A 86 -8.66 16.31 5.01
CA LYS A 86 -7.51 17.21 4.92
C LYS A 86 -6.52 16.74 3.86
N LYS A 87 -6.21 15.44 3.83
CA LYS A 87 -5.32 14.83 2.84
C LYS A 87 -5.85 15.04 1.42
N ARG A 88 -7.14 14.79 1.16
CA ARG A 88 -7.76 15.07 -0.15
C ARG A 88 -7.65 16.53 -0.58
N ARG A 89 -7.88 17.47 0.34
CA ARG A 89 -7.71 18.91 0.06
C ARG A 89 -6.27 19.28 -0.25
N GLN A 90 -5.30 18.69 0.47
CA GLN A 90 -3.88 18.91 0.20
C GLN A 90 -3.47 18.33 -1.15
N GLU A 91 -3.86 17.11 -1.47
CA GLU A 91 -3.58 16.48 -2.77
C GLU A 91 -4.20 17.27 -3.94
N GLU A 92 -5.44 17.76 -3.77
CA GLU A 92 -6.09 18.61 -4.78
C GLU A 92 -5.37 19.95 -4.96
N ASN A 93 -4.96 20.58 -3.86
CA ASN A 93 -4.20 21.83 -3.91
C ASN A 93 -2.81 21.62 -4.56
N GLU A 94 -2.11 20.54 -4.23
CA GLU A 94 -0.84 20.19 -4.87
C GLU A 94 -1.00 19.92 -6.37
N ARG A 95 -2.06 19.21 -6.78
CA ARG A 95 -2.39 19.02 -8.19
C ARG A 95 -2.65 20.35 -8.89
N LEU A 96 -3.37 21.27 -8.24
CA LEU A 96 -3.65 22.60 -8.77
C LEU A 96 -2.38 23.44 -8.90
N ILE A 97 -1.48 23.39 -7.93
CA ILE A 97 -0.18 24.08 -7.96
C ILE A 97 0.67 23.54 -9.12
N ARG A 98 0.81 22.20 -9.25
CA ARG A 98 1.55 21.58 -10.37
C ARG A 98 0.96 21.95 -11.73
N MET A 99 -0.37 21.96 -11.86
CA MET A 99 -1.04 22.41 -13.08
C MET A 99 -0.79 23.89 -13.39
N ARG A 100 -0.75 24.75 -12.38
CA ARG A 100 -0.43 26.18 -12.55
C ARG A 100 1.03 26.38 -12.95
N GLU A 101 1.95 25.63 -12.35
CA GLU A 101 3.37 25.64 -12.73
C GLU A 101 3.58 25.14 -14.15
N GLN A 102 2.96 24.02 -14.55
CA GLN A 102 3.02 23.53 -15.93
C GLN A 102 2.48 24.55 -16.92
N LYS A 103 1.32 25.15 -16.64
CA LYS A 103 0.76 26.22 -17.49
C LYS A 103 1.64 27.47 -17.52
N LYS A 104 2.36 27.78 -16.44
CA LYS A 104 3.31 28.89 -16.40
C LYS A 104 4.54 28.58 -17.25
N ILE A 105 5.12 27.40 -17.12
CA ILE A 105 6.25 26.91 -17.93
C ILE A 105 5.86 26.88 -19.40
N GLU A 106 4.69 26.34 -19.75
CA GLU A 106 4.17 26.30 -21.13
C GLU A 106 3.98 27.71 -21.70
N ARG A 107 3.46 28.66 -20.91
CA ARG A 107 3.32 30.07 -21.34
C ARG A 107 4.67 30.74 -21.55
N GLU A 108 5.62 30.54 -20.64
CA GLU A 108 6.98 31.08 -20.74
C GLU A 108 7.72 30.47 -21.93
N GLU A 109 7.58 29.16 -22.16
CA GLU A 109 8.13 28.46 -23.32
C GLU A 109 7.50 28.96 -24.62
N ARG A 110 6.17 29.14 -24.66
CA ARG A 110 5.47 29.70 -25.82
C ARG A 110 5.88 31.14 -26.11
N GLN A 111 6.06 31.98 -25.08
CA GLN A 111 6.59 33.33 -25.24
C GLN A 111 8.04 33.31 -25.72
N ARG A 112 8.87 32.40 -25.20
CA ARG A 112 10.25 32.22 -25.64
C ARG A 112 10.34 31.72 -27.08
N ALA A 113 9.44 30.82 -27.48
CA ALA A 113 9.31 30.32 -28.85
C ALA A 113 8.83 31.41 -29.82
N MET A 114 7.87 32.25 -29.42
CA MET A 114 7.47 33.43 -30.22
C MET A 114 8.60 34.45 -30.39
N ARG A 115 9.51 34.55 -29.41
CA ARG A 115 10.64 35.49 -29.46
C ARG A 115 11.81 35.00 -30.34
N ASN A 116 11.83 33.73 -30.78
CA ASN A 116 12.89 33.22 -31.66
C ASN A 116 12.32 32.26 -32.74
N PRO A 117 12.02 32.78 -33.95
CA PRO A 117 11.46 31.99 -35.06
C PRO A 117 12.36 30.85 -35.56
N LEU A 118 13.67 30.84 -35.23
CA LEU A 118 14.59 29.75 -35.56
C LEU A 118 14.73 28.69 -34.44
N ALA A 119 14.26 28.96 -33.22
CA ALA A 119 14.37 28.02 -32.10
C ALA A 119 13.30 26.91 -32.10
N TYR A 120 12.22 27.09 -32.87
CA TYR A 120 11.09 26.14 -32.92
C TYR A 120 11.44 24.79 -33.54
N LYS A 121 12.60 24.64 -34.19
CA LYS A 121 13.05 23.35 -34.74
C LYS A 121 13.61 22.36 -33.71
N ASN A 122 13.86 22.77 -32.47
CA ASN A 122 14.47 21.92 -31.44
C ASN A 122 13.52 21.55 -30.28
N THR A 123 12.25 21.97 -30.31
CA THR A 123 11.27 21.70 -29.24
C THR A 123 10.32 20.55 -29.57
N VAL A 124 10.54 19.80 -30.66
CA VAL A 124 10.01 18.44 -30.71
C VAL A 124 10.84 17.66 -29.71
N GLN A 125 10.22 17.30 -28.58
CA GLN A 125 10.71 16.28 -27.64
C GLN A 125 10.80 14.94 -28.36
N ASP A 126 11.71 14.84 -29.33
CA ASP A 126 11.97 13.61 -30.03
C ASP A 126 12.80 12.76 -29.07
N GLU A 127 12.18 11.71 -28.54
CA GLU A 127 12.85 10.74 -27.65
C GLU A 127 14.17 10.26 -28.27
N ARG A 128 14.28 10.26 -29.61
CA ARG A 128 15.51 9.99 -30.35
C ARG A 128 16.67 10.91 -29.95
N ILE A 129 16.41 12.20 -29.76
CA ILE A 129 17.42 13.19 -29.35
C ILE A 129 17.79 12.98 -27.88
N ARG A 130 16.82 12.60 -27.03
CA ARG A 130 17.07 12.26 -25.62
C ARG A 130 18.00 11.05 -25.52
N PHE A 131 17.66 9.93 -26.17
CA PHE A 131 18.48 8.73 -26.16
C PHE A 131 19.87 8.95 -26.79
N ALA A 132 19.97 9.77 -27.84
CA ALA A 132 21.25 10.09 -28.46
C ALA A 132 22.21 10.91 -27.56
N ARG A 133 21.70 11.53 -26.50
CA ARG A 133 22.48 12.34 -25.54
C ARG A 133 22.86 11.58 -24.27
N MET A 134 22.27 10.41 -24.04
CA MET A 134 22.54 9.62 -22.84
C MET A 134 23.84 8.85 -22.99
N THR A 135 24.53 8.67 -21.87
CA THR A 135 25.72 7.81 -21.84
C THR A 135 25.33 6.33 -21.98
N VAL A 136 26.30 5.48 -22.30
CA VAL A 136 26.08 4.02 -22.41
C VAL A 136 25.52 3.45 -21.10
N GLU A 137 26.01 3.93 -19.96
CA GLU A 137 25.55 3.51 -18.63
C GLU A 137 24.11 3.95 -18.34
N GLU A 138 23.77 5.20 -18.66
CA GLU A 138 22.42 5.73 -18.51
C GLU A 138 21.41 4.97 -19.38
N LEU A 139 21.80 4.63 -20.61
CA LEU A 139 20.95 3.89 -21.56
C LEU A 139 20.76 2.43 -21.12
N ALA A 140 21.80 1.81 -20.55
CA ALA A 140 21.68 0.48 -19.95
C ALA A 140 20.74 0.48 -18.74
N LYS A 141 20.86 1.48 -17.87
CA LYS A 141 19.98 1.64 -16.70
C LYS A 141 18.53 1.89 -17.10
N GLU A 142 18.28 2.78 -18.05
CA GLU A 142 16.92 3.04 -18.54
C GLU A 142 16.30 1.80 -19.21
N LYS A 143 17.12 1.01 -19.92
CA LYS A 143 16.70 -0.28 -20.47
C LYS A 143 16.31 -1.25 -19.35
N GLU A 144 17.12 -1.37 -18.30
CA GLU A 144 16.84 -2.23 -17.14
C GLU A 144 15.54 -1.80 -16.44
N GLU A 145 15.38 -0.51 -16.14
CA GLU A 145 14.17 0.02 -15.52
C GLU A 145 12.92 -0.19 -16.38
N THR A 146 13.06 -0.02 -17.70
CA THR A 146 11.95 -0.23 -18.64
C THR A 146 11.57 -1.71 -18.73
N LEU A 147 12.55 -2.62 -18.70
CA LEU A 147 12.31 -4.06 -18.69
C LEU A 147 11.66 -4.51 -17.38
N ALA A 148 12.14 -4.04 -16.22
CA ALA A 148 11.56 -4.35 -14.92
C ALA A 148 10.08 -3.94 -14.82
N LYS A 149 9.71 -2.79 -15.41
CA LYS A 149 8.31 -2.34 -15.47
C LYS A 149 7.44 -3.20 -16.39
N ARG A 150 7.99 -3.69 -17.50
CA ARG A 150 7.26 -4.45 -18.52
C ARG A 150 7.17 -5.95 -18.22
N ALA A 151 8.16 -6.49 -17.53
CA ALA A 151 8.28 -7.89 -17.16
C ALA A 151 8.48 -7.99 -15.64
N PRO A 152 7.42 -7.79 -14.85
CA PRO A 152 7.51 -7.94 -13.40
C PRO A 152 7.84 -9.38 -13.02
N ALA A 153 8.54 -9.55 -11.90
CA ALA A 153 8.82 -10.87 -11.33
C ALA A 153 7.50 -11.60 -11.01
N LEU A 154 7.42 -12.88 -11.39
CA LEU A 154 6.27 -13.70 -11.09
C LEU A 154 6.39 -14.25 -9.66
N ASP A 155 5.39 -13.98 -8.84
CA ASP A 155 5.29 -14.56 -7.49
C ASP A 155 4.64 -15.95 -7.57
N LEU A 156 5.49 -16.98 -7.56
CA LEU A 156 5.04 -18.37 -7.68
C LEU A 156 4.34 -18.89 -6.42
N ASP A 157 4.67 -18.35 -5.24
CA ASP A 157 4.08 -18.77 -3.97
C ASP A 157 2.62 -18.30 -3.84
N SER A 158 2.29 -17.19 -4.51
CA SER A 158 0.91 -16.68 -4.60
C SER A 158 -0.02 -17.54 -5.45
N LEU A 159 0.53 -18.37 -6.34
CA LEU A 159 -0.24 -19.24 -7.24
C LEU A 159 -0.58 -20.56 -6.53
N GLY A 160 -1.54 -20.50 -5.60
CA GLY A 160 -1.91 -21.63 -4.73
C GLY A 160 -2.68 -22.79 -5.39
N SER A 161 -3.03 -22.70 -6.68
CA SER A 161 -3.78 -23.75 -7.39
C SER A 161 -3.16 -24.11 -8.74
N GLU A 162 -3.35 -25.37 -9.16
CA GLU A 162 -2.84 -25.87 -10.44
C GLU A 162 -3.48 -25.15 -11.63
N GLU A 163 -4.76 -24.79 -11.54
CA GLU A 163 -5.46 -24.01 -12.56
C GLU A 163 -4.84 -22.61 -12.72
N ALA A 164 -4.52 -21.94 -11.62
CA ALA A 164 -3.88 -20.62 -11.64
C ALA A 164 -2.48 -20.68 -12.27
N MET A 165 -1.72 -21.74 -11.99
CA MET A 165 -0.42 -21.97 -12.65
C MET A 165 -0.57 -22.21 -14.16
N LYS A 166 -1.56 -22.99 -14.59
CA LYS A 166 -1.84 -23.22 -16.01
C LYS A 166 -2.24 -21.93 -16.74
N GLU A 167 -3.04 -21.08 -16.10
CA GLU A 167 -3.43 -19.79 -16.67
C GLU A 167 -2.24 -18.83 -16.79
N ALA A 168 -1.43 -18.72 -15.72
CA ALA A 168 -0.20 -17.92 -15.73
C ALA A 168 0.79 -18.39 -16.82
N ALA A 169 0.94 -19.70 -17.00
CA ALA A 169 1.79 -20.26 -18.05
C ALA A 169 1.29 -19.92 -19.46
N ARG A 170 -0.03 -19.96 -19.69
CA ARG A 170 -0.64 -19.57 -20.98
C ARG A 170 -0.44 -18.08 -21.27
N ASP A 171 -0.63 -17.23 -20.27
CA ASP A 171 -0.42 -15.78 -20.41
C ASP A 171 1.05 -15.44 -20.69
N LEU A 172 1.99 -16.06 -19.97
CA LEU A 172 3.42 -15.93 -20.23
C LEU A 172 3.78 -16.37 -21.66
N TYR A 173 3.25 -17.52 -22.09
CA TYR A 173 3.47 -18.02 -23.45
C TYR A 173 2.97 -17.01 -24.49
N ALA A 174 1.75 -16.48 -24.34
CA ALA A 174 1.19 -15.49 -25.25
C ALA A 174 2.04 -14.21 -25.30
N LYS A 175 2.53 -13.72 -24.15
CA LYS A 175 3.43 -12.57 -24.06
C LYS A 175 4.76 -12.82 -24.78
N ILE A 176 5.34 -13.99 -24.58
CA ILE A 176 6.61 -14.39 -25.23
C ILE A 176 6.44 -14.47 -26.74
N VAL A 177 5.39 -15.14 -27.23
CA VAL A 177 5.11 -15.25 -28.67
C VAL A 177 4.94 -13.86 -29.30
N LYS A 178 4.20 -12.97 -28.65
CA LYS A 178 4.04 -11.58 -29.10
C LYS A 178 5.36 -10.82 -29.12
N ALA A 179 6.20 -10.98 -28.10
CA ALA A 179 7.50 -10.33 -28.03
C ALA A 179 8.44 -10.80 -29.15
N PHE A 180 8.46 -12.10 -29.44
CA PHE A 180 9.24 -12.65 -30.56
C PHE A 180 8.71 -12.20 -31.92
N GLY A 181 7.39 -12.10 -32.10
CA GLY A 181 6.80 -11.53 -33.31
C GLY A 181 7.25 -10.08 -33.54
N ASN A 182 7.12 -9.24 -32.51
CA ASN A 182 7.59 -7.85 -32.58
C ASN A 182 9.10 -7.76 -32.85
N LEU A 183 9.91 -8.63 -32.23
CA LEU A 183 11.35 -8.69 -32.48
C LEU A 183 11.64 -9.00 -33.96
N PHE A 184 10.93 -9.96 -34.54
CA PHE A 184 11.08 -10.33 -35.94
C PHE A 184 10.75 -9.14 -36.86
N ASP A 185 9.62 -8.47 -36.64
CA ASP A 185 9.22 -7.31 -37.45
C ASP A 185 10.22 -6.16 -37.35
N LEU A 186 10.76 -5.91 -36.15
CA LEU A 186 11.82 -4.92 -35.95
C LEU A 186 13.10 -5.30 -36.69
N GLN A 187 13.50 -6.56 -36.69
CA GLN A 187 14.66 -7.04 -37.45
C GLN A 187 14.47 -6.89 -38.97
N GLN A 188 13.26 -7.14 -39.49
CA GLN A 188 12.97 -6.91 -40.92
C GLN A 188 13.00 -5.42 -41.27
N THR A 189 12.43 -4.59 -40.39
CA THR A 189 12.46 -3.12 -40.53
C THR A 189 13.90 -2.60 -40.51
N GLU A 190 14.73 -3.10 -39.61
CA GLU A 190 16.15 -2.75 -39.51
C GLU A 190 16.91 -3.11 -40.80
N LYS A 191 16.68 -4.31 -41.35
CA LYS A 191 17.28 -4.72 -42.64
C LYS A 191 16.89 -3.77 -43.77
N ARG A 192 15.61 -3.37 -43.82
CA ARG A 192 15.12 -2.42 -44.83
C ARG A 192 15.76 -1.04 -44.66
N GLN A 193 15.78 -0.52 -43.43
CA GLN A 193 16.42 0.76 -43.13
C GLN A 193 17.91 0.76 -43.46
N LYS A 194 18.63 -0.33 -43.18
CA LYS A 194 20.05 -0.49 -43.57
C LYS A 194 20.25 -0.40 -45.08
N TYR A 195 19.36 -1.00 -45.86
CA TYR A 195 19.37 -0.89 -47.31
C TYR A 195 19.12 0.57 -47.76
N ASP A 196 18.08 1.21 -47.23
CA ASP A 196 17.71 2.58 -47.58
C ASP A 196 18.86 3.56 -47.24
N ILE A 197 19.50 3.41 -46.08
CA ILE A 197 20.68 4.21 -45.68
C ILE A 197 21.83 4.03 -46.68
N LYS A 198 22.09 2.80 -47.13
CA LYS A 198 23.13 2.53 -48.13
C LYS A 198 22.84 3.25 -49.44
N GLU A 199 21.60 3.18 -49.92
CA GLU A 199 21.18 3.85 -51.15
C GLU A 199 21.27 5.38 -51.02
N LEU A 200 20.81 5.94 -49.91
CA LEU A 200 20.89 7.38 -49.64
C LEU A 200 22.34 7.86 -49.61
N ASN A 201 23.26 7.13 -48.96
CA ASN A 201 24.68 7.46 -48.96
C ASN A 201 25.28 7.43 -50.37
N THR A 202 24.90 6.46 -51.20
CA THR A 202 25.33 6.44 -52.62
C THR A 202 24.83 7.67 -53.38
N ARG A 203 23.56 8.05 -53.19
CA ARG A 203 22.98 9.25 -53.82
C ARG A 203 23.67 10.54 -53.35
N ILE A 204 23.95 10.67 -52.06
CA ILE A 204 24.67 11.82 -51.48
C ILE A 204 26.06 11.93 -52.11
N ASN A 205 26.80 10.83 -52.19
CA ASN A 205 28.14 10.81 -52.77
C ASN A 205 28.11 11.17 -54.27
N ALA A 206 27.12 10.67 -55.02
CA ALA A 206 26.95 11.03 -56.43
C ALA A 206 26.65 12.53 -56.61
N LEU A 207 25.78 13.11 -55.78
CA LEU A 207 25.49 14.54 -55.79
C LEU A 207 26.71 15.39 -55.41
N GLN A 208 27.48 14.97 -54.41
CA GLN A 208 28.73 15.65 -54.04
C GLN A 208 29.74 15.61 -55.18
N ALA A 209 29.93 14.46 -55.84
CA ALA A 209 30.81 14.33 -56.99
C ALA A 209 30.35 15.21 -58.17
N ALA A 210 29.05 15.27 -58.46
CA ALA A 210 28.50 16.15 -59.48
C ALA A 210 28.73 17.63 -59.15
N LYS A 211 28.55 18.02 -57.88
CA LYS A 211 28.83 19.39 -57.40
C LYS A 211 30.31 19.77 -57.59
N VAL A 212 31.24 18.88 -57.26
CA VAL A 212 32.68 19.11 -57.45
C VAL A 212 33.01 19.25 -58.94
N LYS A 213 32.45 18.39 -59.81
CA LYS A 213 32.64 18.49 -61.27
C LYS A 213 32.09 19.81 -61.83
N ALA A 214 30.90 20.23 -61.39
CA ALA A 214 30.32 21.51 -61.80
C ALA A 214 31.18 22.71 -61.36
N ALA A 215 31.74 22.67 -60.16
CA ALA A 215 32.66 23.71 -59.67
C ALA A 215 33.96 23.79 -60.50
N HIS A 216 34.56 22.65 -60.86
CA HIS A 216 35.75 22.62 -61.72
C HIS A 216 35.45 23.11 -63.15
N SER A 217 34.26 22.81 -63.69
CA SER A 217 33.83 23.31 -64.99
C SER A 217 33.63 24.83 -64.99
N ALA A 218 33.17 25.42 -63.88
CA ALA A 218 33.00 26.86 -63.75
C ALA A 218 34.35 27.59 -63.64
N ASP A 219 35.32 27.03 -62.92
CA ASP A 219 36.66 27.59 -62.75
C ASP A 219 37.48 27.57 -64.05
N GLY A 220 37.29 26.54 -64.89
CA GLY A 220 37.89 26.44 -66.22
C GLY A 220 37.34 27.44 -67.26
N LEU A 221 36.13 27.98 -67.04
CA LEU A 221 35.52 28.97 -67.94
C LEU A 221 36.08 30.38 -67.72
N ILE A 222 36.49 30.70 -66.49
CA ILE A 222 37.01 32.03 -66.11
C ILE A 222 38.41 32.26 -66.70
N LYS A 223 39.23 31.22 -66.89
CA LYS A 223 40.59 31.33 -67.45
C LYS A 223 40.67 31.53 -68.97
N LYS A 224 39.56 31.43 -69.72
CA LYS A 224 39.57 31.55 -71.20
C LYS A 224 39.19 32.93 -71.74
N ILE A 225 38.90 33.91 -70.89
CA ILE A 225 38.68 35.30 -71.31
C ILE A 225 39.97 36.10 -71.09
N ALA A 226 41.06 35.70 -71.76
CA ALA A 226 42.21 36.57 -71.95
C ALA A 226 41.96 37.34 -73.25
N LEU A 227 41.30 38.50 -73.14
CA LEU A 227 41.20 39.45 -74.25
C LEU A 227 42.61 40.02 -74.51
N PRO A 228 43.11 39.99 -75.76
CA PRO A 228 44.37 40.66 -76.08
C PRO A 228 44.09 42.17 -76.03
N PHE A 229 44.54 42.82 -74.96
CA PHE A 229 44.62 44.29 -74.97
C PHE A 229 45.69 44.67 -75.99
N GLY A 230 45.25 45.31 -77.07
CA GLY A 230 46.12 45.83 -78.12
C GLY A 230 47.10 46.83 -77.53
N GLU A 231 48.37 46.68 -77.92
CA GLU A 231 49.37 47.73 -77.83
C GLU A 231 48.87 48.96 -78.60
N VAL A 232 48.67 50.07 -77.88
CA VAL A 232 48.52 51.37 -78.52
C VAL A 232 49.93 51.90 -78.74
N ALA A 233 50.35 51.92 -80.01
CA ALA A 233 51.52 52.63 -80.47
C ALA A 233 51.21 54.13 -80.61
N GLU A 234 52.18 54.94 -80.17
CA GLU A 234 52.34 56.41 -80.21
C GLU A 234 51.46 57.28 -79.30
#